data_AF-A0A3S1IGZ3-F1
#
_entry.id   AF-A0A3S1IGZ3-F1
#
_cell.length_a   1.000
_cell.length_b   1.000
_cell.length_c   1.000
_cell.angle_alpha   90.00
_cell.angle_beta   90.00
_cell.angle_gamma   90.00
#
_symmetry.space_group_name_H-M   'P 1'
#
loop_
_entity.id
_entity.type
_entity.pdbx_description
1 polymer ?
#
loop_
_entity_poly.entity_id
_entity_poly.type
_entity_poly.pdbx_seq_one_letter_code
_entity_poly.pdbx_strand_id
1 'polypeptide(L)'
;MKLIIKYATAITISSLSMFLTPVIAQINKEQWLDFGKTHSGEILKLNESSVKSEIMLADDTLNNQDGFYSNNDKYPKVKVVVFDYSIGNKKRSAYTKSCDNGRLTANPRWKTYTSVTDYWPQYFIVEVDSVASEKMLQQVCTLSLSK
;
A
#
# COMPACT_ATOMS: atom_id res chain seq x y z
N MET A 1 46.15 66.89 -24.16
CA MET A 1 45.98 65.54 -23.59
C MET A 1 44.87 65.61 -22.53
N LYS A 2 43.66 65.19 -22.88
CA LYS A 2 42.47 65.15 -21.99
C LYS A 2 42.32 63.73 -21.44
N LEU A 3 41.97 63.57 -20.16
CA LEU A 3 40.76 62.85 -19.69
C LEU A 3 40.80 62.73 -18.15
N ILE A 4 39.89 63.41 -17.44
CA ILE A 4 38.59 62.92 -16.90
C ILE A 4 38.73 62.21 -15.55
N ILE A 5 38.25 62.92 -14.54
CA ILE A 5 37.92 62.49 -13.17
C ILE A 5 36.89 61.37 -13.22
N LYS A 6 37.04 60.32 -12.41
CA LYS A 6 35.95 59.39 -12.09
C LYS A 6 35.91 59.13 -10.59
N TYR A 7 34.91 59.73 -9.95
CA TYR A 7 34.43 59.37 -8.63
C TYR A 7 33.84 57.95 -8.67
N ALA A 8 34.33 57.07 -7.80
CA ALA A 8 33.75 55.74 -7.62
C ALA A 8 32.59 55.87 -6.62
N THR A 9 31.36 55.77 -7.10
CA THR A 9 30.16 55.61 -6.27
C THR A 9 30.09 54.18 -5.75
N ALA A 10 30.16 54.01 -4.43
CA ALA A 10 29.97 52.73 -3.78
C ALA A 10 28.46 52.40 -3.72
N ILE A 11 28.03 51.37 -4.45
CA ILE A 11 26.68 50.82 -4.36
C ILE A 11 26.71 49.68 -3.35
N THR A 12 26.20 49.92 -2.15
CA THR A 12 25.93 48.86 -1.17
C THR A 12 24.66 48.11 -1.58
N ILE A 13 24.82 46.90 -2.09
CA ILE A 13 23.70 45.98 -2.36
C ILE A 13 23.44 45.21 -1.06
N SER A 14 22.43 45.63 -0.30
CA SER A 14 21.89 44.87 0.83
C SER A 14 21.11 43.67 0.29
N SER A 15 21.69 42.47 0.42
CA SER A 15 21.03 41.21 0.11
C SER A 15 19.97 40.89 1.16
N LEU A 16 18.70 41.00 0.78
CA LEU A 16 17.57 40.57 1.58
C LEU A 16 17.57 39.03 1.63
N SER A 17 18.03 38.46 2.74
CA SER A 17 17.94 37.01 2.99
C SER A 17 16.47 36.64 3.21
N MET A 18 15.79 36.27 2.13
CA MET A 18 14.52 35.57 2.23
C MET A 18 14.79 34.22 2.88
N PHE A 19 14.54 34.13 4.19
CA PHE A 19 14.40 32.87 4.90
C PHE A 19 13.17 32.15 4.34
N LEU A 20 13.36 31.43 3.24
CA LEU A 20 12.43 30.41 2.78
C LEU A 20 12.49 29.29 3.82
N THR A 21 11.62 29.35 4.82
CA THR A 21 11.29 28.15 5.61
C THR A 21 10.82 27.10 4.62
N PRO A 22 11.50 25.96 4.47
CA PRO A 22 10.96 24.90 3.63
C PRO A 22 9.63 24.48 4.26
N VAL A 23 8.54 24.69 3.52
CA VAL A 23 7.28 23.99 3.80
C VAL A 23 7.62 22.53 3.63
N ILE A 24 7.90 21.84 4.73
CA ILE A 24 8.05 20.40 4.76
C ILE A 24 6.66 19.87 4.40
N ALA A 25 6.43 19.64 3.11
CA ALA A 25 5.34 18.79 2.68
C ALA A 25 5.53 17.48 3.46
N GLN A 26 4.58 17.17 4.36
CA GLN A 26 4.50 15.85 4.96
C GLN A 26 4.20 14.88 3.83
N ILE A 27 5.25 14.42 3.15
CA ILE A 27 5.17 13.27 2.27
C ILE A 27 4.78 12.13 3.22
N ASN A 28 3.50 11.74 3.17
CA ASN A 28 2.97 10.61 3.91
C ASN A 28 3.82 9.40 3.51
N LYS A 29 4.82 9.08 4.35
CA LYS A 29 5.86 8.12 4.02
C LYS A 29 5.16 6.76 4.05
N GLU A 30 4.97 6.13 2.88
CA GLU A 30 4.43 4.77 2.82
C GLU A 30 5.22 3.89 3.79
N GLN A 31 4.53 3.39 4.82
CA GLN A 31 5.16 2.61 5.89
C GLN A 31 5.13 1.14 5.49
N TRP A 32 6.21 0.72 4.83
CA TRP A 32 6.43 -0.68 4.46
C TRP A 32 7.16 -1.42 5.58
N LEU A 33 6.50 -2.39 6.21
CA LEU A 33 7.04 -3.21 7.29
C LEU A 33 7.45 -4.60 6.78
N ASP A 34 8.64 -5.06 7.16
CA ASP A 34 9.20 -6.37 6.79
C ASP A 34 8.78 -7.46 7.79
N PHE A 35 8.32 -8.60 7.28
CA PHE A 35 7.85 -9.74 8.08
C PHE A 35 8.76 -10.98 7.97
N GLY A 36 9.85 -10.90 7.21
CA GLY A 36 10.74 -12.00 6.92
C GLY A 36 10.47 -12.64 5.57
N LYS A 37 10.87 -13.91 5.43
CA LYS A 37 10.82 -14.63 4.16
C LYS A 37 9.62 -15.59 4.09
N THR A 38 9.01 -15.68 2.91
CA THR A 38 8.04 -16.72 2.52
C THR A 38 8.71 -18.09 2.44
N HIS A 39 7.94 -19.15 2.19
CA HIS A 39 8.51 -20.47 1.95
C HIS A 39 9.42 -20.51 0.70
N SER A 40 9.13 -19.68 -0.31
CA SER A 40 9.98 -19.49 -1.50
C SER A 40 11.29 -18.72 -1.22
N GLY A 41 11.49 -18.20 -0.01
CA GLY A 41 12.67 -17.44 0.39
C GLY A 41 12.61 -15.95 0.05
N GLU A 42 11.49 -15.47 -0.50
CA GLU A 42 11.29 -14.07 -0.88
C GLU A 42 10.86 -13.23 0.33
N ILE A 43 11.35 -11.99 0.41
CA ILE A 43 11.00 -11.07 1.52
C ILE A 43 9.55 -10.60 1.34
N LEU A 44 8.75 -10.76 2.40
CA LEU A 44 7.37 -10.32 2.51
C LEU A 44 7.29 -9.00 3.28
N LYS A 45 6.60 -8.01 2.71
CA LYS A 45 6.38 -6.70 3.34
C LYS A 45 4.92 -6.27 3.24
N LEU A 46 4.46 -5.50 4.23
CA LEU A 46 3.11 -4.91 4.31
C LEU A 46 3.19 -3.39 4.24
N ASN A 47 2.33 -2.75 3.45
CA ASN A 47 2.10 -1.31 3.57
C ASN A 47 1.02 -1.07 4.63
N GLU A 48 1.42 -0.72 5.85
CA GLU A 48 0.46 -0.59 6.96
C GLU A 48 -0.58 0.49 6.71
N SER A 49 -0.25 1.55 5.95
CA SER A 49 -1.18 2.64 5.66
C SER A 49 -2.33 2.21 4.75
N SER A 50 -2.13 1.17 3.93
CA SER A 50 -3.13 0.65 2.99
C SER A 50 -4.24 -0.19 3.64
N VAL A 51 -4.02 -0.71 4.86
CA VAL A 51 -4.97 -1.60 5.53
C VAL A 51 -6.27 -0.86 5.83
N LYS A 52 -7.41 -1.36 5.35
CA LYS A 52 -8.76 -0.83 5.64
C LYS A 52 -9.83 -1.90 5.48
N SER A 53 -10.98 -1.72 6.15
CA SER A 53 -12.18 -2.52 5.92
C SER A 53 -12.95 -2.00 4.69
N GLU A 54 -13.40 -2.90 3.80
CA GLU A 54 -14.19 -2.53 2.62
C GLU A 54 -15.33 -3.54 2.37
N ILE A 55 -16.43 -3.08 1.78
CA ILE A 55 -17.52 -3.94 1.31
C ILE A 55 -17.33 -4.16 -0.19
N MET A 56 -17.07 -5.40 -0.60
CA MET A 56 -16.87 -5.73 -2.02
C MET A 56 -17.52 -7.06 -2.41
N LEU A 57 -17.61 -7.31 -3.72
CA LEU A 57 -17.95 -8.62 -4.27
C LEU A 57 -16.78 -9.56 -3.98
N ALA A 58 -16.95 -10.47 -3.03
CA ALA A 58 -15.96 -11.47 -2.69
C ALA A 58 -16.68 -12.79 -2.39
N ASP A 59 -16.59 -13.77 -3.28
CA ASP A 59 -17.16 -15.10 -3.10
C ASP A 59 -16.06 -16.15 -2.87
N ASP A 60 -16.35 -17.13 -2.02
CA ASP A 60 -15.48 -18.25 -1.65
C ASP A 60 -15.85 -19.55 -2.39
N THR A 61 -17.02 -19.62 -3.05
CA THR A 61 -17.43 -20.78 -3.86
C THR A 61 -16.84 -20.79 -5.26
N LEU A 62 -16.20 -19.68 -5.65
CA LEU A 62 -15.64 -19.52 -6.98
C LEU A 62 -14.22 -20.06 -6.98
N ASN A 63 -14.06 -21.20 -7.67
CA ASN A 63 -12.77 -21.81 -7.99
C ASN A 63 -11.84 -20.78 -8.65
N ASN A 64 -10.53 -21.00 -8.50
CA ASN A 64 -9.38 -20.27 -9.06
C ASN A 64 -9.36 -20.15 -10.62
N GLN A 65 -10.50 -20.15 -11.29
CA GLN A 65 -10.57 -19.84 -12.71
C GLN A 65 -10.66 -18.33 -12.83
N ASP A 66 -9.81 -17.74 -13.66
CA ASP A 66 -9.85 -16.33 -14.05
C ASP A 66 -11.27 -15.95 -14.47
N GLY A 67 -12.03 -15.42 -13.51
CA GLY A 67 -13.44 -15.14 -13.64
C GLY A 67 -13.67 -13.64 -13.77
N PHE A 68 -14.45 -13.27 -14.77
CA PHE A 68 -14.86 -11.89 -15.03
C PHE A 68 -16.17 -11.59 -14.25
N TYR A 69 -16.18 -10.61 -13.32
CA TYR A 69 -17.38 -10.21 -12.50
C TYR A 69 -17.93 -8.78 -12.70
N SER A 70 -19.24 -8.67 -12.94
CA SER A 70 -19.94 -7.43 -13.26
C SER A 70 -20.61 -6.85 -12.02
N ASN A 71 -20.82 -5.53 -11.99
CA ASN A 71 -21.66 -4.89 -10.97
C ASN A 71 -23.11 -5.40 -10.96
N ASN A 72 -23.54 -6.07 -12.03
CA ASN A 72 -24.86 -6.67 -12.17
C ASN A 72 -24.94 -8.11 -11.66
N ASP A 73 -23.82 -8.70 -11.24
CA ASP A 73 -23.81 -10.06 -10.74
C ASP A 73 -24.46 -10.13 -9.35
N LYS A 74 -25.29 -11.16 -9.14
CA LYS A 74 -26.03 -11.40 -7.88
C LYS A 74 -25.17 -12.03 -6.78
N TYR A 75 -23.87 -11.73 -6.72
CA TYR A 75 -23.02 -12.25 -5.65
C TYR A 75 -23.21 -11.42 -4.37
N PRO A 76 -23.22 -12.04 -3.19
CA PRO A 76 -23.30 -11.31 -1.94
C PRO A 76 -22.06 -10.41 -1.78
N LYS A 77 -22.28 -9.10 -1.61
CA LYS A 77 -21.24 -8.20 -1.15
C LYS A 77 -20.94 -8.52 0.30
N VAL A 78 -19.66 -8.70 0.63
CA VAL A 78 -19.23 -9.05 1.98
C VAL A 78 -18.16 -8.08 2.46
N LYS A 79 -18.09 -7.90 3.78
CA LYS A 79 -17.04 -7.11 4.41
C LYS A 79 -15.73 -7.90 4.37
N VAL A 80 -14.67 -7.26 3.90
CA VAL A 80 -13.31 -7.81 3.83
C VAL A 80 -12.32 -6.79 4.38
N VAL A 81 -11.09 -7.23 4.66
CA VAL A 81 -9.96 -6.35 4.94
C VAL A 81 -9.07 -6.31 3.71
N VAL A 82 -8.86 -5.13 3.12
CA VAL A 82 -7.95 -4.93 2.01
C VAL A 82 -6.61 -4.38 2.49
N PHE A 83 -5.54 -4.72 1.79
CA PHE A 83 -4.18 -4.30 2.11
C PHE A 83 -3.26 -4.45 0.90
N ASP A 84 -2.20 -3.66 0.86
CA ASP A 84 -1.11 -3.77 -0.10
C ASP A 84 0.09 -4.45 0.54
N TYR A 85 0.70 -5.37 -0.19
CA TYR A 85 1.86 -6.13 0.24
C TYR A 85 2.89 -6.22 -0.88
N SER A 86 4.11 -6.65 -0.55
CA SER A 86 5.13 -6.95 -1.54
C SER A 86 5.81 -8.28 -1.25
N ILE A 87 6.04 -9.08 -2.28
CA ILE A 87 6.92 -10.26 -2.24
C ILE A 87 8.08 -10.00 -3.20
N GLY A 88 9.30 -10.02 -2.66
CA GLY A 88 10.49 -9.59 -3.40
C GLY A 88 10.35 -8.13 -3.85
N ASN A 89 10.41 -7.89 -5.17
CA ASN A 89 10.27 -6.56 -5.76
C ASN A 89 8.85 -6.28 -6.32
N LYS A 90 7.91 -7.21 -6.14
CA LYS A 90 6.56 -7.10 -6.70
C LYS A 90 5.60 -6.58 -5.63
N LYS A 91 5.07 -5.36 -5.83
CA LYS A 91 3.97 -4.80 -5.02
C LYS A 91 2.63 -5.30 -5.58
N ARG A 92 1.69 -5.63 -4.69
CA ARG A 92 0.38 -6.16 -5.04
C ARG A 92 -0.66 -5.71 -4.01
N SER A 93 -1.90 -5.60 -4.46
CA SER A 93 -3.04 -5.40 -3.57
C SER A 93 -3.69 -6.74 -3.26
N ALA A 94 -4.31 -6.86 -2.10
CA ALA A 94 -4.97 -8.07 -1.65
C ALA A 94 -6.17 -7.77 -0.76
N TYR A 95 -6.97 -8.80 -0.51
CA TYR A 95 -7.95 -8.81 0.55
C TYR A 95 -7.97 -10.14 1.30
N THR A 96 -8.44 -10.10 2.54
CA THR A 96 -8.68 -11.29 3.36
C THR A 96 -10.03 -11.23 4.07
N LYS A 97 -10.61 -12.41 4.29
CA LYS A 97 -11.77 -12.66 5.16
C LYS A 97 -11.38 -13.36 6.47
N SER A 98 -10.10 -13.65 6.64
CA SER A 98 -9.57 -14.39 7.79
C SER A 98 -9.45 -13.52 9.05
N CYS A 99 -10.00 -12.31 9.06
CA CYS A 99 -10.02 -11.44 10.22
C CYS A 99 -11.38 -11.52 10.92
N ASP A 100 -11.37 -11.93 12.18
CA ASP A 100 -12.52 -11.93 13.08
C ASP A 100 -12.18 -11.05 14.29
N ASN A 101 -12.84 -9.89 14.40
CA ASN A 101 -12.65 -8.93 15.50
C ASN A 101 -11.15 -8.64 15.78
N GLY A 102 -10.40 -8.39 14.70
CA GLY A 102 -8.97 -8.10 14.72
C GLY A 102 -8.05 -9.29 14.97
N ARG A 103 -8.60 -10.50 15.08
CA ARG A 103 -7.85 -11.75 15.26
C ARG A 103 -7.81 -12.54 13.96
N LEU A 104 -6.72 -13.26 13.75
CA LEU A 104 -6.56 -14.14 12.60
C LEU A 104 -7.25 -15.49 12.85
N THR A 105 -8.03 -15.98 11.89
CA THR A 105 -8.69 -17.30 11.94
C THR A 105 -7.71 -18.45 11.76
N ALA A 106 -8.09 -19.67 12.18
CA ALA A 106 -7.22 -20.86 12.18
C ALA A 106 -6.69 -21.33 10.81
N ASN A 107 -7.41 -21.08 9.71
CA ASN A 107 -6.96 -21.41 8.35
C ASN A 107 -6.84 -20.13 7.51
N PRO A 108 -5.82 -19.30 7.79
CA PRO A 108 -5.73 -17.98 7.21
C PRO A 108 -5.29 -18.03 5.74
N ARG A 109 -5.97 -17.23 4.93
CA ARG A 109 -5.68 -17.07 3.50
C ARG A 109 -5.99 -15.65 3.05
N TRP A 110 -5.37 -15.23 1.96
CA TRP A 110 -5.73 -13.97 1.30
C TRP A 110 -5.84 -14.17 -0.21
N LYS A 111 -6.55 -13.25 -0.87
CA LYS A 111 -6.68 -13.22 -2.32
C LYS A 111 -5.94 -11.99 -2.84
N THR A 112 -5.13 -12.17 -3.85
CA THR A 112 -4.32 -11.12 -4.45
C THR A 112 -4.88 -10.71 -5.80
N TYR A 113 -5.00 -9.40 -6.05
CA TYR A 113 -5.42 -8.90 -7.36
C TYR A 113 -4.27 -9.04 -8.38
N THR A 114 -4.55 -9.66 -9.52
CA THR A 114 -3.77 -9.43 -10.75
C THR A 114 -4.37 -8.22 -11.46
N SER A 115 -3.57 -7.52 -12.27
CA SER A 115 -3.95 -6.24 -12.91
C SER A 115 -5.37 -6.26 -13.48
N VAL A 116 -6.06 -5.12 -13.39
CA VAL A 116 -7.34 -4.86 -14.07
C VAL A 116 -7.07 -4.76 -15.57
N THR A 117 -6.75 -5.87 -16.21
CA THR A 117 -6.86 -5.98 -17.67
C THR A 117 -8.34 -6.14 -17.99
N ASP A 118 -8.88 -5.16 -18.70
CA ASP A 118 -10.19 -5.23 -19.36
C ASP A 118 -11.44 -5.23 -18.47
N TYR A 119 -11.47 -4.43 -17.39
CA TYR A 119 -12.66 -4.15 -16.55
C TYR A 119 -13.04 -5.20 -15.48
N TRP A 120 -12.17 -6.17 -15.19
CA TRP A 120 -12.53 -7.25 -14.28
C TRP A 120 -11.41 -7.60 -13.27
N PRO A 121 -11.75 -7.78 -11.97
CA PRO A 121 -10.76 -8.14 -10.95
C PRO A 121 -10.45 -9.64 -11.01
N GLN A 122 -9.29 -9.98 -11.55
CA GLN A 122 -8.73 -11.32 -11.42
C GLN A 122 -8.04 -11.48 -10.06
N TYR A 123 -8.16 -12.66 -9.46
CA TYR A 123 -7.50 -12.96 -8.19
C TYR A 123 -6.98 -14.39 -8.14
N PHE A 124 -5.91 -14.59 -7.36
CA PHE A 124 -5.45 -15.92 -6.95
C PHE A 124 -5.36 -15.98 -5.42
N ILE A 125 -5.63 -17.17 -4.88
CA ILE A 125 -5.54 -17.46 -3.45
C ILE A 125 -4.07 -17.64 -3.09
N VAL A 126 -3.67 -17.03 -1.97
CA VAL A 126 -2.39 -17.26 -1.31
C VAL A 126 -2.68 -17.81 0.08
N GLU A 127 -2.21 -19.03 0.33
CA GLU A 127 -2.24 -19.65 1.65
C GLU A 127 -1.13 -19.07 2.52
N VAL A 128 -1.37 -19.04 3.83
CA VAL A 128 -0.29 -18.78 4.78
C VAL A 128 0.63 -19.99 4.81
N ASP A 129 1.71 -19.88 4.05
CA ASP A 129 2.71 -20.93 3.82
C ASP A 129 3.95 -20.81 4.74
N SER A 130 4.03 -19.73 5.52
CA SER A 130 5.20 -19.39 6.34
C SER A 130 4.82 -18.56 7.56
N VAL A 131 5.70 -18.59 8.57
CA VAL A 131 5.57 -17.75 9.78
C VAL A 131 5.55 -16.26 9.43
N ALA A 132 6.25 -15.84 8.37
CA ALA A 132 6.22 -14.47 7.89
C ALA A 132 4.82 -14.10 7.38
N SER A 133 4.23 -14.96 6.54
CA SER A 133 2.86 -14.81 6.03
C SER A 133 1.83 -14.74 7.16
N GLU A 134 1.98 -15.58 8.19
CA GLU A 134 1.09 -15.60 9.35
C GLU A 134 1.16 -14.29 10.14
N LYS A 135 2.38 -13.85 10.50
CA LYS A 135 2.60 -12.60 11.25
C LYS A 135 2.09 -11.39 10.49
N MET A 136 2.27 -11.37 9.17
CA MET A 136 1.75 -10.29 8.33
C MET A 136 0.22 -10.23 8.42
N LEU A 137 -0.48 -11.35 8.29
CA LEU A 137 -1.94 -11.35 8.38
C LEU A 137 -2.45 -11.05 9.79
N GLN A 138 -1.73 -11.46 10.85
CA GLN A 138 -2.04 -11.03 12.22
C GLN A 138 -1.98 -9.50 12.35
N GLN A 139 -0.97 -8.86 11.76
CA GLN A 139 -0.86 -7.41 11.74
C GLN A 139 -1.98 -6.76 10.93
N VAL A 140 -2.32 -7.30 9.76
CA VAL A 140 -3.45 -6.82 8.94
C VAL A 140 -4.75 -6.84 9.74
N CYS A 141 -5.06 -7.95 10.41
CA CYS A 141 -6.27 -8.06 11.21
C CYS A 141 -6.24 -7.07 12.39
N THR A 142 -5.12 -6.95 13.09
CA THR A 142 -4.98 -5.98 14.21
C THR A 142 -5.23 -4.55 13.73
N LEU A 143 -4.59 -4.14 12.64
CA LEU A 143 -4.74 -2.79 12.06
C LEU A 143 -6.15 -2.51 11.55
N SER A 144 -6.88 -3.53 11.08
CA SER A 144 -8.25 -3.39 10.59
C SER A 144 -9.28 -2.93 11.63
N LEU A 145 -8.96 -3.05 12.93
CA LEU A 145 -9.78 -2.52 14.02
C LEU A 145 -9.53 -1.03 14.29
N SER A 146 -8.32 -0.57 14.00
CA SER A 146 -7.86 0.76 14.36
C SER A 146 -8.20 1.84 13.32
N LYS A 147 -8.73 1.44 12.16
CA LYS A 147 -8.98 2.29 10.99
C LYS A 147 -10.39 2.08 10.45
#